data_AF-A0A0B7N3U7-F1
#
_entry.id   AF-A0A0B7N3U7-F1
#
_cell.length_a   1.000
_cell.length_b   1.000
_cell.length_c   1.000
_cell.angle_alpha   90.00
_cell.angle_beta   90.00
_cell.angle_gamma   90.00
#
_symmetry.space_group_name_H-M   'P 1'
#
loop_
_entity.id
_entity.type
_entity.pdbx_description
1 polymer ?
#
loop_
_entity_poly.entity_id
_entity_poly.type
_entity_poly.pdbx_seq_one_letter_code
_entity_poly.pdbx_strand_id
1 'polypeptide(L)'
;MGELTTLQPDTNLVIWPRKPENDWDNQLWRAEDGFLINKKSGLVMDIRGGNLQSDSQIVQYERKITMAHNQRWGFRDGFIYCLADPRLVLDIKGGSDKNGTEVILYKRKDKNNQNQQWTIKPVPDAGHASNTAAGYGYSRQPAPPIYGQKPSGYGQPNTPSGYGVNSAPGQNQSNYNQHSYGQPPNPPRYDHSSRR
;
A
#
# COMPACT_ATOMS: atom_id res chain seq x y z
N MET A 1 -34.63 10.78 -17.57
CA MET A 1 -34.19 9.77 -16.57
C MET A 1 -32.74 9.45 -16.90
N GLY A 2 -31.78 9.94 -16.11
CA GLY A 2 -30.36 9.66 -16.34
C GLY A 2 -30.02 8.27 -15.81
N GLU A 3 -29.34 7.46 -16.63
CA GLU A 3 -28.82 6.16 -16.21
C GLU A 3 -28.01 6.31 -14.93
N LEU A 4 -28.45 5.60 -13.88
CA LEU A 4 -27.55 5.13 -12.85
C LEU A 4 -26.57 4.21 -13.58
N THR A 5 -25.42 4.72 -13.98
CA THR A 5 -24.27 3.88 -14.31
C THR A 5 -23.86 3.21 -13.01
N THR A 6 -24.55 2.12 -12.69
CA THR A 6 -24.11 1.14 -11.72
C THR A 6 -22.68 0.81 -12.11
N LEU A 7 -21.71 1.19 -11.27
CA LEU A 7 -20.29 0.97 -11.52
C LEU A 7 -20.08 -0.52 -11.79
N GLN A 8 -19.86 -0.85 -13.06
CA GLN A 8 -19.91 -2.24 -13.53
C GLN A 8 -18.64 -2.98 -13.10
N PRO A 9 -18.73 -4.29 -12.84
CA PRO A 9 -17.56 -5.16 -12.77
C PRO A 9 -16.69 -4.97 -14.02
N ASP A 10 -15.40 -5.27 -13.88
CA ASP A 10 -14.39 -5.14 -14.92
C ASP A 10 -14.13 -3.69 -15.39
N THR A 11 -14.57 -2.68 -14.62
CA THR A 11 -14.19 -1.28 -14.88
C THR A 11 -12.79 -1.01 -14.36
N ASN A 12 -11.95 -0.36 -15.19
CA ASN A 12 -10.57 0.02 -14.84
C ASN A 12 -10.54 1.00 -13.64
N LEU A 13 -9.59 0.78 -12.74
CA LEU A 13 -9.22 1.79 -11.77
C LEU A 13 -8.35 2.85 -12.43
N VAL A 14 -8.66 4.11 -12.14
CA VAL A 14 -7.94 5.27 -12.66
C VAL A 14 -7.66 6.26 -11.54
N ILE A 15 -6.63 7.08 -11.70
CA ILE A 15 -6.43 8.24 -10.82
C ILE A 15 -7.38 9.38 -11.22
N TRP A 16 -7.80 10.15 -10.22
CA TRP A 16 -8.61 11.34 -10.41
C TRP A 16 -8.40 12.31 -9.24
N PRO A 17 -8.49 13.64 -9.45
CA PRO A 17 -8.48 14.60 -8.36
C PRO A 17 -9.50 14.25 -7.27
N ARG A 18 -9.15 14.51 -6.01
CA ARG A 18 -10.08 14.27 -4.89
C ARG A 18 -11.37 15.05 -5.14
N LYS A 19 -12.48 14.33 -5.17
CA LYS A 19 -13.83 14.89 -5.31
C LYS A 19 -14.29 15.52 -3.99
N PRO A 20 -15.27 16.45 -4.04
CA PRO A 20 -15.91 16.96 -2.82
C PRO A 20 -16.59 15.84 -2.04
N GLU A 21 -16.77 16.04 -0.73
CA GLU A 21 -17.21 14.99 0.20
C GLU A 21 -18.60 14.40 -0.11
N ASN A 22 -19.43 15.14 -0.85
CA ASN A 22 -20.74 14.69 -1.29
C ASN A 22 -20.71 13.86 -2.60
N ASP A 23 -19.56 13.65 -3.25
CA ASP A 23 -19.42 12.82 -4.47
C ASP A 23 -18.18 11.90 -4.48
N TRP A 24 -17.33 11.92 -3.44
CA TRP A 24 -16.09 11.15 -3.40
C TRP A 24 -16.23 9.66 -3.08
N ASP A 25 -17.46 9.12 -2.96
CA ASP A 25 -17.65 7.72 -2.55
C ASP A 25 -16.96 6.72 -3.48
N ASN A 26 -16.78 7.05 -4.78
CA ASN A 26 -16.03 6.20 -5.71
C ASN A 26 -14.50 6.25 -5.50
N GLN A 27 -14.02 7.12 -4.61
CA GLN A 27 -12.62 7.28 -4.22
C GLN A 27 -12.38 6.81 -2.77
N LEU A 28 -13.41 6.32 -2.08
CA LEU A 28 -13.31 5.76 -0.73
C LEU A 28 -13.25 4.24 -0.79
N TRP A 29 -12.35 3.67 0.03
CA TRP A 29 -12.09 2.24 0.08
C TRP A 29 -12.08 1.76 1.53
N ARG A 30 -12.80 0.67 1.81
CA ARG A 30 -12.72 -0.05 3.09
C ARG A 30 -11.73 -1.21 2.92
N ALA A 31 -10.78 -1.32 3.84
CA ALA A 31 -9.91 -2.49 3.95
C ALA A 31 -10.53 -3.52 4.90
N GLU A 32 -10.68 -4.76 4.45
CA GLU A 32 -11.33 -5.85 5.22
C GLU A 32 -10.75 -7.19 4.76
N ASP A 33 -10.06 -7.92 5.66
CA ASP A 33 -9.46 -9.23 5.37
C ASP A 33 -8.60 -9.28 4.08
N GLY A 34 -7.85 -8.20 3.83
CA GLY A 34 -7.01 -8.04 2.64
C GLY A 34 -7.79 -7.70 1.36
N PHE A 35 -9.11 -7.56 1.40
CA PHE A 35 -9.88 -6.93 0.32
C PHE A 35 -9.84 -5.40 0.47
N LEU A 36 -9.81 -4.72 -0.67
CA LEU A 36 -10.07 -3.27 -0.76
C LEU A 36 -11.41 -3.09 -1.45
N ILE A 37 -12.43 -2.69 -0.69
CA ILE A 37 -13.83 -2.60 -1.10
C ILE A 37 -14.16 -1.14 -1.43
N ASN A 38 -14.59 -0.84 -2.65
CA ASN A 38 -15.00 0.50 -3.03
C ASN A 38 -16.33 0.86 -2.34
N LYS A 39 -16.43 2.04 -1.73
CA LYS A 39 -17.64 2.46 -1.02
C LYS A 39 -18.84 2.65 -1.94
N LYS A 40 -18.64 3.21 -3.14
CA LYS A 40 -19.76 3.49 -4.08
C LYS A 40 -20.31 2.24 -4.74
N SER A 41 -19.45 1.31 -5.16
CA SER A 41 -19.89 0.11 -5.90
C SER A 41 -20.09 -1.13 -5.03
N GLY A 42 -19.42 -1.22 -3.88
CA GLY A 42 -19.34 -2.44 -3.07
C GLY A 42 -18.46 -3.53 -3.68
N LEU A 43 -17.86 -3.30 -4.86
CA LEU A 43 -16.93 -4.21 -5.52
C LEU A 43 -15.53 -4.12 -4.92
N VAL A 44 -14.72 -5.16 -5.12
CA VAL A 44 -13.34 -5.22 -4.63
C VAL A 44 -12.34 -4.90 -5.72
N MET A 45 -11.18 -4.36 -5.34
CA MET A 45 -10.03 -4.20 -6.23
C MET A 45 -9.52 -5.58 -6.67
N ASP A 46 -9.40 -5.77 -7.98
CA ASP A 46 -9.10 -7.05 -8.63
C ASP A 46 -8.03 -6.84 -9.73
N ILE A 47 -7.13 -7.82 -9.84
CA ILE A 47 -6.19 -7.91 -10.97
C ILE A 47 -6.91 -8.68 -12.09
N ARG A 48 -7.22 -7.98 -13.20
CA ARG A 48 -8.02 -8.50 -14.31
C ARG A 48 -7.53 -9.87 -14.77
N GLY A 49 -8.44 -10.82 -14.85
CA GLY A 49 -8.16 -12.20 -15.28
C GLY A 49 -7.22 -12.98 -14.35
N GLY A 50 -6.83 -12.43 -13.20
CA GLY A 50 -5.85 -13.03 -12.30
C GLY A 50 -4.40 -13.00 -12.83
N ASN A 51 -4.11 -12.16 -13.83
CA ASN A 51 -2.77 -12.12 -14.43
C ASN A 51 -1.77 -11.44 -13.47
N LEU A 52 -1.00 -12.23 -12.73
CA LEU A 52 0.03 -11.74 -11.80
C LEU A 52 1.32 -11.37 -12.52
N GLN A 53 1.24 -10.40 -13.43
CA GLN A 53 2.36 -9.90 -14.22
C GLN A 53 2.36 -8.36 -14.27
N SER A 54 3.52 -7.77 -14.54
CA SER A 54 3.58 -6.32 -14.80
C SER A 54 2.71 -5.93 -15.98
N ASP A 55 2.20 -4.71 -15.94
CA ASP A 55 1.24 -4.14 -16.91
C ASP A 55 -0.16 -4.76 -16.88
N SER A 56 -0.45 -5.65 -15.93
CA SER A 56 -1.80 -6.18 -15.75
C SER A 56 -2.75 -5.11 -15.25
N GLN A 57 -3.96 -5.10 -15.80
CA GLN A 57 -4.94 -4.07 -15.47
C GLN A 57 -5.54 -4.29 -14.09
N ILE A 58 -5.73 -3.19 -13.35
CA ILE A 58 -6.46 -3.19 -12.09
C ILE A 58 -7.88 -2.74 -12.37
N VAL A 59 -8.83 -3.56 -11.93
CA VAL A 59 -10.26 -3.35 -12.11
C VAL A 59 -10.99 -3.50 -10.78
N GLN A 60 -12.28 -3.18 -10.78
CA GLN A 60 -13.17 -3.60 -9.71
C GLN A 60 -13.98 -4.83 -10.13
N TYR A 61 -14.21 -5.76 -9.21
CA TYR A 61 -14.95 -6.99 -9.50
C TYR A 61 -15.69 -7.51 -8.26
N GLU A 62 -16.61 -8.46 -8.45
CA GLU A 62 -17.28 -9.13 -7.34
C GLU A 62 -16.27 -9.86 -6.43
N ARG A 63 -16.49 -9.77 -5.12
CA ARG A 63 -15.67 -10.44 -4.10
C ARG A 63 -15.73 -11.96 -4.30
N LYS A 64 -14.59 -12.57 -4.60
CA LYS A 64 -14.44 -14.03 -4.72
C LYS A 64 -14.45 -14.67 -3.34
N ILE A 65 -15.19 -15.76 -3.20
CA ILE A 65 -15.27 -16.55 -1.95
C ILE A 65 -14.06 -17.49 -1.83
N THR A 66 -13.63 -18.09 -2.94
CA THR A 66 -12.48 -18.99 -3.02
C THR A 66 -11.49 -18.51 -4.07
N MET A 67 -10.23 -18.93 -3.97
CA MET A 67 -9.18 -18.57 -4.93
C MET A 67 -9.05 -17.05 -5.18
N ALA A 68 -9.31 -16.23 -4.16
CA ALA A 68 -9.34 -14.77 -4.24
C ALA A 68 -7.94 -14.11 -4.22
N HIS A 69 -6.89 -14.82 -4.64
CA HIS A 69 -5.50 -14.35 -4.54
C HIS A 69 -5.27 -13.05 -5.34
N ASN A 70 -5.98 -12.87 -6.45
CA ASN A 70 -5.94 -11.68 -7.29
C ASN A 70 -6.75 -10.49 -6.74
N GLN A 71 -7.38 -10.63 -5.57
CA GLN A 71 -8.18 -9.61 -4.87
C GLN A 71 -7.66 -9.32 -3.47
N ARG A 72 -6.44 -9.79 -3.17
CA ARG A 72 -5.81 -9.72 -1.85
C ARG A 72 -4.66 -8.72 -1.90
N TRP A 73 -4.76 -7.69 -1.06
CA TRP A 73 -3.87 -6.55 -1.03
C TRP A 73 -3.32 -6.31 0.37
N GLY A 74 -2.06 -5.91 0.44
CA GLY A 74 -1.41 -5.41 1.65
C GLY A 74 -0.90 -3.98 1.42
N PHE A 75 -0.57 -3.31 2.52
CA PHE A 75 0.07 -1.99 2.49
C PHE A 75 1.31 -1.98 3.38
N ARG A 76 2.47 -1.58 2.83
CA ARG A 76 3.73 -1.46 3.58
C ARG A 76 4.67 -0.49 2.85
N ASP A 77 5.31 0.40 3.60
CA ASP A 77 6.31 1.36 3.08
C ASP A 77 5.80 2.18 1.86
N GLY A 78 4.54 2.60 1.91
CA GLY A 78 3.89 3.35 0.83
C GLY A 78 3.46 2.50 -0.38
N PHE A 79 3.75 1.21 -0.41
CA PHE A 79 3.30 0.32 -1.49
C PHE A 79 2.01 -0.38 -1.12
N ILE A 80 1.02 -0.33 -2.03
CA ILE A 80 -0.11 -1.26 -2.03
C ILE A 80 0.31 -2.45 -2.90
N TYR A 81 0.47 -3.62 -2.31
CA TYR A 81 1.04 -4.81 -2.95
C TYR A 81 0.06 -5.98 -2.98
N CYS A 82 0.17 -6.83 -4.01
CA CYS A 82 -0.60 -8.06 -4.07
C CYS A 82 -0.07 -9.06 -3.03
N LEU A 83 -0.94 -9.65 -2.20
CA LEU A 83 -0.49 -10.63 -1.20
C LEU A 83 0.02 -11.93 -1.84
N ALA A 84 -0.43 -12.26 -3.05
CA ALA A 84 0.02 -13.44 -3.78
C ALA A 84 1.46 -13.30 -4.30
N ASP A 85 1.89 -12.08 -4.63
CA ASP A 85 3.28 -11.75 -4.97
C ASP A 85 3.61 -10.31 -4.51
N PRO A 86 4.24 -10.14 -3.34
CA PRO A 86 4.57 -8.82 -2.79
C PRO A 86 5.58 -8.00 -3.62
N ARG A 87 6.13 -8.56 -4.71
CA ARG A 87 6.97 -7.82 -5.66
C ARG A 87 6.13 -7.05 -6.68
N LEU A 88 4.82 -7.29 -6.74
CA LEU A 88 3.87 -6.62 -7.62
C LEU A 88 3.03 -5.61 -6.81
N VAL A 89 3.04 -4.36 -7.26
CA VAL A 89 2.45 -3.21 -6.57
C VAL A 89 1.54 -2.41 -7.51
N LEU A 90 0.66 -1.60 -6.93
CA LEU A 90 -0.09 -0.60 -7.69
C LEU A 90 0.84 0.48 -8.23
N ASP A 91 0.71 0.76 -9.51
CA ASP A 91 1.51 1.72 -10.27
C ASP A 91 0.59 2.61 -11.12
N ILE A 92 0.85 3.92 -11.11
CA ILE A 92 0.21 4.86 -12.03
C ILE A 92 0.91 4.72 -13.38
N LYS A 93 0.18 4.23 -14.39
CA LYS A 93 0.71 3.88 -15.72
C LYS A 93 1.51 5.03 -16.33
N GLY A 94 2.77 4.77 -16.63
CA GLY A 94 3.70 5.76 -17.21
C GLY A 94 4.05 6.93 -16.28
N GLY A 95 3.66 6.90 -15.01
CA GLY A 95 3.86 8.00 -14.06
C GLY A 95 3.09 9.29 -14.41
N SER A 96 2.06 9.19 -15.25
CA SER A 96 1.25 10.33 -15.70
C SER A 96 0.33 10.84 -14.58
N ASP A 97 0.22 12.17 -14.46
CA ASP A 97 -0.69 12.86 -13.54
C ASP A 97 -2.04 13.21 -14.19
N LYS A 98 -2.23 12.87 -15.47
CA LYS A 98 -3.47 13.16 -16.19
C LYS A 98 -4.66 12.44 -15.55
N ASN A 99 -5.76 13.17 -15.40
CA ASN A 99 -7.04 12.61 -14.96
C ASN A 99 -7.44 11.41 -15.82
N GLY A 100 -7.83 10.31 -15.19
CA GLY A 100 -8.20 9.09 -15.89
C GLY A 100 -7.02 8.21 -16.29
N THR A 101 -5.79 8.53 -15.90
CA THR A 101 -4.65 7.62 -16.09
C THR A 101 -4.92 6.32 -15.33
N GLU A 102 -4.73 5.19 -16.02
CA GLU A 102 -4.96 3.86 -15.45
C GLU A 102 -4.00 3.54 -14.31
N VAL A 103 -4.53 2.83 -13.32
CA VAL A 103 -3.73 2.12 -12.32
C VAL A 103 -3.51 0.69 -12.81
N ILE A 104 -2.26 0.25 -12.79
CA ILE A 104 -1.83 -1.07 -13.24
C ILE A 104 -1.09 -1.81 -12.12
N LEU A 105 -0.99 -3.12 -12.26
CA LEU A 105 -0.07 -3.94 -11.50
C LEU A 105 1.32 -3.82 -12.13
N TYR A 106 2.34 -3.54 -11.34
CA TYR A 106 3.69 -3.44 -11.87
C TYR A 106 4.72 -3.96 -10.89
N LYS A 107 5.88 -4.39 -11.40
CA LYS A 107 7.01 -4.76 -10.56
C LYS A 107 7.44 -3.58 -9.70
N ARG A 108 7.59 -3.80 -8.39
CA ARG A 108 8.08 -2.81 -7.45
C ARG A 108 9.45 -2.29 -7.89
N LYS A 109 9.59 -0.97 -7.91
CA LYS A 109 10.84 -0.26 -8.20
C LYS A 109 11.50 0.20 -6.91
N ASP A 110 12.81 0.01 -6.81
CA ASP A 110 13.60 0.47 -5.65
C ASP A 110 14.02 1.94 -5.76
N LYS A 111 14.05 2.50 -6.99
CA LYS A 111 14.40 3.88 -7.30
C LYS A 111 13.38 4.47 -8.27
N ASN A 112 13.21 5.79 -8.27
CA ASN A 112 12.29 6.50 -9.17
C ASN A 112 10.88 5.88 -9.19
N ASN A 113 10.37 5.62 -7.98
CA ASN A 113 9.16 4.83 -7.71
C ASN A 113 8.00 5.68 -7.18
N GLN A 114 8.04 7.00 -7.38
CA GLN A 114 7.03 7.92 -6.86
C GLN A 114 5.62 7.58 -7.37
N ASN A 115 5.52 7.06 -8.60
CA ASN A 115 4.26 6.58 -9.20
C ASN A 115 3.74 5.26 -8.61
N GLN A 116 4.47 4.64 -7.68
CA GLN A 116 4.09 3.42 -6.94
C GLN A 116 3.88 3.68 -5.44
N GLN A 117 3.97 4.94 -5.02
CA GLN A 117 3.90 5.36 -3.63
C GLN A 117 2.53 5.97 -3.35
N TRP A 118 1.85 5.41 -2.35
CA TRP A 118 0.49 5.72 -1.97
C TRP A 118 0.44 6.15 -0.51
N THR A 119 -0.35 7.19 -0.24
CA THR A 119 -0.67 7.62 1.13
C THR A 119 -2.12 7.25 1.43
N ILE A 120 -2.33 6.49 2.50
CA ILE A 120 -3.68 6.19 3.00
C ILE A 120 -4.12 7.35 3.90
N LYS A 121 -5.21 8.02 3.52
CA LYS A 121 -5.83 9.07 4.33
C LYS A 121 -7.12 8.52 4.95
N PRO A 122 -7.16 8.26 6.27
CA PRO A 122 -8.39 7.87 6.93
C PRO A 122 -9.45 8.96 6.76
N VAL A 123 -10.68 8.54 6.48
CA VAL A 123 -11.85 9.42 6.50
C VAL A 123 -12.66 9.04 7.74
N PRO A 124 -12.98 9.99 8.64
CA PRO A 124 -13.80 9.70 9.80
C PRO A 124 -15.16 9.16 9.35
N ASP A 125 -15.61 8.09 9.99
CA ASP A 125 -16.97 7.61 9.79
C ASP A 125 -17.95 8.67 10.30
N ALA A 126 -18.82 9.15 9.43
CA ALA A 126 -19.87 10.13 9.76
C ALA A 126 -20.85 9.64 10.87
N GLY A 127 -20.75 8.38 11.30
CA GLY A 127 -21.57 7.75 12.34
C GLY A 127 -20.94 7.63 13.73
N HIS A 128 -19.68 8.03 13.93
CA HIS A 128 -19.02 7.97 15.26
C HIS A 128 -18.80 9.33 15.92
N ALA A 129 -19.50 10.37 15.46
CA ALA A 129 -19.71 11.59 16.24
C ALA A 129 -20.88 11.39 17.22
N SER A 130 -20.76 10.44 18.16
CA SER A 130 -21.63 10.39 19.34
C SER A 130 -20.82 10.01 20.58
N ASN A 131 -20.61 11.03 21.42
CA ASN A 131 -20.33 11.02 22.85
C ASN A 131 -19.98 9.67 23.51
N THR A 132 -18.67 9.41 23.69
CA THR A 132 -18.19 8.69 24.89
C THR A 132 -16.90 9.34 25.37
N ALA A 133 -17.06 10.27 26.32
CA ALA A 133 -16.03 10.55 27.30
C ALA A 133 -15.96 9.34 28.24
N ALA A 134 -15.05 8.40 27.99
CA ALA A 134 -14.44 7.49 28.97
C ALA A 134 -13.43 6.60 28.23
N GLY A 135 -12.20 6.57 28.73
CA GLY A 135 -11.05 6.06 27.98
C GLY A 135 -11.05 4.56 27.73
N TYR A 136 -10.49 4.19 26.58
CA TYR A 136 -9.58 3.05 26.44
C TYR A 136 -8.50 3.46 25.43
N GLY A 137 -7.25 3.28 25.83
CA GLY A 137 -6.08 3.81 25.16
C GLY A 137 -5.80 3.14 23.83
N TYR A 138 -5.64 3.97 22.79
CA TYR A 138 -4.78 3.63 21.67
C TYR A 138 -3.43 4.32 21.90
N SER A 139 -2.38 3.51 21.99
CA SER A 139 -0.99 3.91 22.09
C SER A 139 -0.66 4.89 20.97
N ARG A 140 -0.35 6.15 21.35
CA ARG A 140 0.13 7.19 20.46
C ARG A 140 1.45 6.73 19.83
N GLN A 141 1.46 6.44 18.54
CA GLN A 141 2.71 6.50 17.79
C GLN A 141 3.19 7.96 17.78
N PRO A 142 4.47 8.25 18.06
CA PRO A 142 4.99 9.60 17.99
C PRO A 142 4.94 10.10 16.54
N ALA A 143 4.46 11.34 16.36
CA ALA A 143 4.39 11.99 15.07
C ALA A 143 5.79 12.02 14.40
N PRO A 144 5.88 11.86 13.07
CA PRO A 144 7.14 12.04 12.36
C PRO A 144 7.61 13.50 12.47
N PRO A 145 8.93 13.77 12.45
CA PRO A 145 9.47 15.11 12.58
C PRO A 145 9.04 15.99 11.39
N ILE A 146 8.50 17.17 11.72
CA ILE A 146 8.22 18.23 10.75
C ILE A 146 9.55 18.79 10.26
N TYR A 147 9.93 18.47 9.01
CA TYR A 147 11.02 19.15 8.33
C TYR A 147 10.49 20.33 7.52
N GLY A 148 10.88 21.54 7.93
CA GLY A 148 11.00 22.69 7.04
C GLY A 148 9.96 23.81 7.18
N GLN A 149 10.07 24.62 8.23
CA GLN A 149 9.82 26.06 8.14
C GLN A 149 10.90 26.80 8.93
N LYS A 150 11.73 27.58 8.23
CA LYS A 150 12.65 28.54 8.87
C LYS A 150 11.87 29.83 9.15
N PRO A 151 11.89 30.37 10.38
CA PRO A 151 11.61 31.78 10.61
C PRO A 151 12.91 32.59 10.49
N SER A 152 12.82 33.65 9.71
CA SER A 152 13.84 34.69 9.57
C SER A 152 13.86 35.61 10.80
N GLY A 153 15.05 35.92 11.32
CA GLY A 153 15.34 37.28 11.82
C GLY A 153 15.51 37.52 13.33
N TYR A 154 16.79 37.66 13.71
CA TYR A 154 17.40 38.59 14.67
C TYR A 154 17.19 38.46 16.20
N GLY A 155 18.32 38.27 16.90
CA GLY A 155 18.50 38.55 18.33
C GLY A 155 19.71 37.83 18.96
N GLN A 156 20.89 38.46 18.92
CA GLN A 156 21.98 38.25 19.90
C GLN A 156 21.73 39.20 21.10
N PRO A 157 22.30 39.03 22.33
CA PRO A 157 23.64 38.46 22.59
C PRO A 157 23.85 37.66 23.90
N ASN A 158 25.11 37.21 24.04
CA ASN A 158 25.91 36.91 25.24
C ASN A 158 26.12 35.44 25.69
N THR A 159 27.39 35.05 25.59
CA THR A 159 28.17 33.99 26.26
C THR A 159 28.27 34.24 27.79
N PRO A 160 28.73 33.30 28.68
CA PRO A 160 29.87 32.41 28.42
C PRO A 160 29.96 31.02 29.13
N SER A 161 30.92 30.24 28.59
CA SER A 161 31.78 29.24 29.25
C SER A 161 31.18 27.88 29.65
N GLY A 162 31.84 26.79 29.23
CA GLY A 162 31.65 25.47 29.83
C GLY A 162 32.19 24.29 29.02
N TYR A 163 33.48 23.99 29.23
CA TYR A 163 34.28 22.81 28.87
C TYR A 163 33.54 21.45 28.78
N GLY A 164 34.02 20.57 27.88
CA GLY A 164 33.79 19.13 28.02
C GLY A 164 34.06 18.28 26.79
N VAL A 165 35.33 17.95 26.55
CA VAL A 165 35.80 16.94 25.58
C VAL A 165 35.63 15.55 26.19
N ASN A 166 35.17 14.55 25.43
CA ASN A 166 35.64 13.15 25.48
C ASN A 166 34.95 12.32 24.38
N SER A 167 35.66 11.88 23.33
CA SER A 167 36.45 10.64 23.26
C SER A 167 35.57 9.38 23.09
N ALA A 168 35.50 8.87 21.86
CA ALA A 168 35.24 7.46 21.52
C ALA A 168 36.48 6.59 21.92
N PRO A 169 36.59 5.26 21.66
CA PRO A 169 35.72 4.32 20.93
C PRO A 169 35.62 2.89 21.55
N GLY A 170 34.91 1.98 20.88
CA GLY A 170 34.99 0.52 21.08
C GLY A 170 33.80 -0.20 20.46
N GLN A 171 33.84 -0.61 19.19
CA GLN A 171 34.25 -1.95 18.73
C GLN A 171 33.81 -3.10 19.66
N ASN A 172 32.81 -3.86 19.23
CA ASN A 172 32.92 -5.32 19.29
C ASN A 172 32.14 -6.00 18.15
N GLN A 173 32.83 -6.95 17.54
CA GLN A 173 32.42 -7.79 16.41
C GLN A 173 31.69 -9.05 16.89
N SER A 174 31.07 -9.73 15.92
CA SER A 174 30.84 -11.19 15.85
C SER A 174 29.67 -11.79 16.65
N ASN A 175 28.63 -12.22 15.92
CA ASN A 175 28.51 -13.65 15.61
C ASN A 175 27.44 -13.93 14.55
N TYR A 176 27.91 -14.39 13.38
CA TYR A 176 27.09 -15.12 12.41
C TYR A 176 26.77 -16.49 13.01
N ASN A 177 25.49 -16.84 13.10
CA ASN A 177 25.11 -18.23 13.34
C ASN A 177 24.28 -18.74 12.16
N GLN A 178 24.92 -19.65 11.42
CA GLN A 178 24.40 -20.38 10.27
C GLN A 178 23.22 -21.26 10.71
N HIS A 179 22.09 -21.18 10.01
CA HIS A 179 21.08 -22.24 10.04
C HIS A 179 20.83 -22.71 8.60
N SER A 180 21.43 -23.85 8.32
CA SER A 180 21.23 -24.68 7.13
C SER A 180 19.80 -25.24 7.16
N TYR A 181 19.00 -24.91 6.14
CA TYR A 181 17.77 -25.66 5.85
C TYR A 181 18.02 -26.49 4.59
N GLY A 182 17.97 -27.81 4.79
CA GLY A 182 18.22 -28.82 3.78
C GLY A 182 17.21 -28.78 2.62
N GLN A 183 17.66 -29.31 1.48
CA GLN A 183 16.87 -29.39 0.25
C GLN A 183 15.64 -30.31 0.39
N PRO A 184 14.51 -29.98 -0.25
CA PRO A 184 13.39 -30.89 -0.38
C PRO A 184 13.69 -32.00 -1.41
N PRO A 185 13.11 -33.21 -1.25
CA PRO A 185 13.38 -34.36 -2.13
C PRO A 185 12.81 -34.17 -3.55
N ASN A 186 13.50 -34.77 -4.53
CA ASN A 186 13.11 -34.79 -5.95
C ASN A 186 11.75 -35.47 -6.18
N PRO A 187 10.92 -34.99 -7.12
CA PRO A 187 9.68 -35.66 -7.51
C PRO A 187 9.96 -36.95 -8.32
N PRO A 188 9.02 -37.93 -8.30
CA PRO A 188 9.18 -39.21 -8.98
C PRO A 188 9.20 -39.07 -10.51
N ARG A 189 10.09 -39.85 -11.15
CA ARG A 189 10.20 -39.99 -12.61
C ARG A 189 9.01 -40.80 -13.14
N TYR A 190 8.23 -40.23 -14.05
CA TYR A 190 7.26 -40.99 -14.82
C TYR A 190 7.97 -41.71 -15.97
N ASP A 191 7.94 -43.04 -15.92
CA ASP A 191 8.38 -43.92 -17.00
C ASP A 191 7.30 -43.96 -18.10
N HIS A 192 7.69 -43.60 -19.32
CA HIS A 192 6.89 -43.79 -20.52
C HIS A 192 7.21 -45.17 -21.12
N SER A 193 6.56 -46.21 -20.61
CA SER A 193 6.56 -47.52 -21.29
C SER A 193 5.26 -47.70 -22.06
N SER A 194 5.41 -47.71 -23.38
CA SER A 194 4.40 -48.01 -24.40
C SER A 194 3.64 -49.31 -24.14
N ARG A 195 2.37 -49.37 -24.56
CA ARG A 195 1.76 -50.58 -25.14
C ARG A 195 0.48 -50.23 -25.93
N ARG A 196 0.59 -50.52 -27.23
CA ARG A 196 -0.40 -51.02 -28.21
C ARG A 196 -1.84 -50.52 -28.14
#